data_AF-A0A0Q8XWR5-F1
#
_entry.id   AF-A0A0Q8XWR5-F1
#
_cell.length_a   1.000
_cell.length_b   1.000
_cell.length_c   1.000
_cell.angle_alpha   90.00
_cell.angle_beta   90.00
_cell.angle_gamma   90.00
#
_symmetry.space_group_name_H-M   'P 1'
#
loop_
_entity.id
_entity.type
_entity.pdbx_description
1 polymer ?
#
loop_
_entity_poly.entity_id
_entity_poly.type
_entity_poly.pdbx_seq_one_letter_code
_entity_poly.pdbx_strand_id
1 'polypeptide(L)'
;MLDAVPPPPRRAVLPRLAPGLLLFFACAAASDTPPQKLSDLYGALIVSSNYRYYASILYSTESAARQSALAACRKDEPAAKCTVYSNFKNQCIAVAAHGPHHFVATGKEDWDMQQTRDHSLRLCGDKTGAQCRLVISACSTQAQKAEDQSVSAEADAPRSEGLQAYLPPAIRR
;
A
#
# COMPACT_ATOMS: atom_id res chain seq x y z
N MET A 1 -19.34 23.06 -36.29
CA MET A 1 -20.61 23.79 -36.46
C MET A 1 -21.54 23.31 -35.36
N LEU A 2 -22.06 24.26 -34.59
CA LEU A 2 -22.98 24.03 -33.47
C LEU A 2 -24.30 23.53 -34.01
N ASP A 3 -24.92 22.56 -33.34
CA ASP A 3 -26.38 22.48 -33.29
C ASP A 3 -26.81 22.16 -31.86
N ALA A 4 -27.35 23.21 -31.23
CA ALA A 4 -28.06 23.17 -29.97
C ALA A 4 -29.49 22.66 -30.24
N VAL A 5 -29.93 21.64 -29.51
CA VAL A 5 -31.32 21.17 -29.53
C VAL A 5 -32.04 21.69 -28.28
N PRO A 6 -33.22 22.32 -28.41
CA PRO A 6 -33.94 22.99 -27.32
C PRO A 6 -34.67 22.01 -26.37
N PRO A 7 -35.00 22.45 -25.12
CA PRO A 7 -35.70 21.63 -24.13
C PRO A 7 -37.24 21.60 -24.35
N PRO A 8 -37.92 20.50 -23.99
CA PRO A 8 -39.39 20.46 -23.95
C PRO A 8 -39.99 21.11 -22.68
N PRO A 9 -41.23 21.64 -22.75
CA PRO A 9 -41.89 22.36 -21.66
C PRO A 9 -42.53 21.47 -20.59
N ARG A 10 -42.72 22.10 -19.43
CA ARG A 10 -43.23 21.61 -18.15
C ARG A 10 -44.64 21.00 -18.23
N ARG A 11 -44.87 19.93 -17.48
CA ARG A 11 -46.17 19.69 -16.82
C ARG A 11 -45.96 19.60 -15.32
N ALA A 12 -46.40 20.65 -14.63
CA ALA A 12 -46.59 20.67 -13.20
C ALA A 12 -47.77 19.74 -12.88
N VAL A 13 -47.52 18.70 -12.11
CA VAL A 13 -48.56 17.92 -11.43
C VAL A 13 -48.31 18.12 -9.94
N LEU A 14 -49.06 19.03 -9.33
CA LEU A 14 -49.16 19.16 -7.88
C LEU A 14 -50.04 18.01 -7.37
N PRO A 15 -49.54 17.13 -6.48
CA PRO A 15 -50.41 16.33 -5.65
C PRO A 15 -50.88 17.18 -4.47
N ARG A 16 -52.19 17.08 -4.22
CA ARG A 16 -52.95 17.71 -3.15
C ARG A 16 -52.34 17.44 -1.77
N LEU A 17 -52.34 18.50 -0.97
CA LEU A 17 -52.06 18.53 0.46
C LEU A 17 -52.86 17.47 1.23
N ALA A 18 -52.16 16.60 1.95
CA ALA A 18 -52.68 15.87 3.10
C ALA A 18 -52.11 16.51 4.37
N PRO A 19 -52.95 16.86 5.37
CA PRO A 19 -52.48 17.44 6.62
C PRO A 19 -52.11 16.33 7.61
N GLY A 20 -50.91 16.44 8.19
CA GLY A 20 -50.55 15.74 9.42
C GLY A 20 -49.56 14.59 9.24
N LEU A 21 -48.26 14.90 9.36
CA LEU A 21 -47.34 14.25 10.31
C LEU A 21 -45.95 14.89 10.20
N LEU A 22 -45.52 15.51 11.30
CA LEU A 22 -44.15 15.74 11.76
C LEU A 22 -43.06 16.02 10.70
N LEU A 23 -42.69 17.30 10.64
CA LEU A 23 -41.39 17.80 10.19
C LEU A 23 -40.24 17.04 10.86
N PHE A 24 -39.57 16.17 10.11
CA PHE A 24 -38.17 15.83 10.36
C PHE A 24 -37.37 16.23 9.13
N PHE A 25 -36.98 17.50 9.09
CA PHE A 25 -35.84 17.95 8.29
C PHE A 25 -34.61 17.23 8.84
N ALA A 26 -34.28 16.08 8.28
CA ALA A 26 -32.98 15.47 8.47
C ALA A 26 -31.96 16.34 7.71
N CYS A 27 -31.40 17.33 8.42
CA CYS A 27 -30.17 17.99 8.00
C CYS A 27 -29.14 16.89 7.78
N ALA A 28 -28.81 16.63 6.51
CA ALA A 28 -27.60 15.90 6.16
C ALA A 28 -26.43 16.77 6.61
N ALA A 29 -25.95 16.55 7.83
CA ALA A 29 -24.68 17.08 8.30
C ALA A 29 -23.60 16.46 7.41
N ALA A 30 -23.16 17.22 6.41
CA ALA A 30 -21.91 16.96 5.73
C ALA A 30 -20.85 16.87 6.82
N SER A 31 -20.39 15.65 7.07
CA SER A 31 -19.35 15.40 8.07
C SER A 31 -18.05 15.90 7.47
N ASP A 32 -17.77 17.20 7.65
CA ASP A 32 -16.45 17.80 7.48
C ASP A 32 -15.51 17.19 8.54
N THR A 33 -15.12 15.93 8.32
CA THR A 33 -14.02 15.34 9.07
C THR A 33 -12.76 15.95 8.45
N PRO A 34 -11.98 16.74 9.20
CA PRO A 34 -10.73 17.27 8.68
C PRO A 34 -9.90 16.11 8.15
N PRO A 35 -9.29 16.22 6.95
CA PRO A 35 -8.45 15.15 6.41
C PRO A 35 -7.41 14.80 7.48
N GLN A 36 -7.51 13.57 8.01
CA GLN A 36 -6.58 13.12 9.03
C GLN A 36 -5.19 13.10 8.40
N LYS A 37 -4.30 13.97 8.89
CA LYS A 37 -2.90 13.97 8.50
C LYS A 37 -2.32 12.62 8.91
N LEU A 38 -2.09 11.75 7.92
CA LEU A 38 -1.41 10.46 8.13
C LEU A 38 -0.11 10.73 8.90
N SER A 39 0.12 9.96 9.97
CA SER A 39 1.35 10.10 10.75
C SER A 39 2.55 9.77 9.89
N ASP A 40 3.60 10.58 10.01
CA ASP A 40 4.86 10.33 9.33
C ASP A 40 5.47 9.03 9.87
N LEU A 41 5.73 8.10 8.96
CA LEU A 41 6.39 6.85 9.25
C LEU A 41 7.68 6.78 8.45
N TYR A 42 8.68 6.17 9.08
CA TYR A 42 10.07 6.18 8.64
C TYR A 42 10.57 4.77 8.43
N GLY A 43 11.46 4.65 7.45
CA GLY A 43 12.24 3.46 7.18
C GLY A 43 13.71 3.78 6.93
N ALA A 44 14.55 2.77 7.04
CA ALA A 44 15.97 2.87 6.77
C ALA A 44 16.45 1.63 6.00
N LEU A 45 17.34 1.85 5.04
CA LEU A 45 18.02 0.82 4.29
C LEU A 45 19.50 0.84 4.67
N ILE A 46 20.01 -0.29 5.15
CA ILE A 46 21.41 -0.53 5.49
C ILE A 46 21.98 -1.49 4.47
N VAL A 47 23.24 -1.26 4.09
CA VAL A 47 24.02 -2.18 3.26
C VAL A 47 25.23 -2.63 4.07
N SER A 48 25.53 -3.93 4.03
CA SER A 48 26.76 -4.49 4.58
C SER A 48 27.90 -4.43 3.56
N SER A 49 29.14 -4.55 4.03
CA SER A 49 30.31 -4.66 3.14
C SER A 49 30.30 -5.90 2.25
N ASN A 50 29.41 -6.86 2.49
CA ASN A 50 29.18 -8.03 1.64
C ASN A 50 27.99 -7.85 0.68
N TYR A 51 27.50 -6.62 0.51
CA TYR A 51 26.40 -6.26 -0.39
C TYR A 51 25.04 -6.90 -0.05
N ARG A 52 24.82 -7.26 1.23
CA ARG A 52 23.48 -7.62 1.72
C ARG A 52 22.75 -6.38 2.22
N TYR A 53 21.45 -6.35 2.01
CA TYR A 53 20.59 -5.21 2.33
C TYR A 53 19.65 -5.57 3.49
N TYR A 54 19.49 -4.63 4.42
CA TYR A 54 18.61 -4.75 5.57
C TYR A 54 17.72 -3.51 5.62
N ALA A 55 16.41 -3.72 5.65
CA ALA A 55 15.44 -2.66 5.76
C ALA A 55 14.72 -2.73 7.10
N SER A 56 14.41 -1.57 7.68
CA SER A 56 13.44 -1.41 8.76
C SER A 56 12.40 -0.39 8.32
N ILE A 57 11.16 -0.58 8.72
CA ILE A 57 10.01 0.22 8.31
C ILE A 57 9.02 0.40 9.46
N LEU A 58 8.04 1.30 9.27
CA LEU A 58 6.94 1.55 10.20
C LEU A 58 7.36 2.15 11.55
N TYR A 59 8.48 2.88 11.60
CA TYR A 59 8.91 3.59 12.81
C TYR A 59 8.39 5.02 12.82
N SER A 60 8.08 5.57 14.00
CA SER A 60 7.68 6.97 14.16
C SER A 60 8.84 7.98 14.08
N THR A 61 10.08 7.50 14.05
CA THR A 61 11.28 8.34 13.90
C THR A 61 12.32 7.70 13.00
N GLU A 62 13.05 8.53 12.25
CA GLU A 62 14.17 8.11 11.41
C GLU A 62 15.26 7.39 12.22
N SER A 63 15.58 7.91 13.42
CA SER A 63 16.64 7.33 14.26
C SER A 63 16.32 5.91 14.70
N ALA A 64 15.06 5.65 15.09
CA ALA A 64 14.63 4.31 15.49
C ALA A 64 14.64 3.32 14.33
N ALA A 65 14.17 3.73 13.14
CA ALA A 65 14.29 2.93 11.92
C ALA A 65 15.75 2.57 11.66
N ARG A 66 16.63 3.57 11.58
CA ARG A 66 18.05 3.38 11.31
C ARG A 66 18.72 2.46 12.32
N GLN A 67 18.49 2.66 13.62
CA GLN A 67 19.07 1.81 14.66
C GLN A 67 18.59 0.36 14.55
N SER A 68 17.31 0.15 14.25
CA SER A 68 16.74 -1.19 14.05
C SER A 68 17.39 -1.92 12.86
N ALA A 69 17.48 -1.27 11.69
CA ALA A 69 18.11 -1.90 10.53
C ALA A 69 19.62 -2.13 10.71
N LEU A 70 20.33 -1.22 11.42
CA LEU A 70 21.73 -1.42 11.78
C LEU A 70 21.91 -2.61 12.72
N ALA A 71 21.02 -2.76 13.70
CA ALA A 71 21.04 -3.89 14.63
C ALA A 71 20.82 -5.22 13.89
N ALA A 72 19.88 -5.27 12.95
CA ALA A 72 19.66 -6.45 12.10
C ALA A 72 20.91 -6.80 11.29
N CYS A 73 21.49 -5.82 10.59
CA CYS A 73 22.72 -6.05 9.82
C CYS A 73 23.87 -6.58 10.68
N ARG A 74 24.12 -5.97 11.86
CA ARG A 74 25.21 -6.39 12.76
C ARG A 74 24.97 -7.76 13.38
N LYS A 75 23.71 -8.13 13.59
CA LYS A 75 23.34 -9.45 14.11
C LYS A 75 23.60 -10.53 13.07
N ASP A 76 23.19 -10.29 11.83
CA ASP A 76 23.30 -11.28 10.76
C ASP A 76 24.71 -11.34 10.15
N GLU A 77 25.46 -10.24 10.23
CA GLU A 77 26.82 -10.12 9.69
C GLU A 77 27.79 -9.43 10.67
N PRO A 78 28.18 -10.13 11.76
CA PRO A 78 29.00 -9.54 12.82
C PRO A 78 30.40 -9.10 12.37
N ALA A 79 30.91 -9.68 11.28
CA ALA A 79 32.21 -9.33 10.70
C ALA A 79 32.14 -8.27 9.59
N ALA A 80 30.94 -7.91 9.12
CA ALA A 80 30.78 -6.95 8.03
C ALA A 80 30.64 -5.51 8.55
N LYS A 81 31.08 -4.55 7.75
CA LYS A 81 30.78 -3.14 8.01
C LYS A 81 29.36 -2.83 7.56
N CYS A 82 28.48 -2.50 8.50
CA CYS A 82 27.10 -2.07 8.22
C CYS A 82 27.02 -0.55 8.09
N THR A 83 26.53 -0.05 6.95
CA THR A 83 26.42 1.38 6.67
C THR A 83 25.02 1.77 6.23
N VAL A 84 24.58 2.96 6.62
CA VAL A 84 23.32 3.53 6.14
C VAL A 84 23.44 3.82 4.66
N TYR A 85 22.57 3.21 3.87
CA TYR A 85 22.43 3.52 2.45
C TYR A 85 21.46 4.68 2.25
N SER A 86 20.26 4.58 2.85
CA SER A 86 19.22 5.59 2.71
C SER A 86 18.25 5.56 3.90
N ASN A 87 17.74 6.72 4.27
CA ASN A 87 16.57 6.86 5.12
C ASN A 87 15.42 7.38 4.26
N PHE A 88 14.21 6.90 4.52
CA PHE A 88 13.04 7.27 3.72
C PHE A 88 11.81 7.45 4.61
N LYS A 89 10.90 8.34 4.20
CA LYS A 89 9.73 8.75 4.98
C LYS A 89 8.50 8.72 4.10
N ASN A 90 7.43 8.06 4.55
CA ASN A 90 6.17 7.90 3.82
C ASN A 90 6.35 7.44 2.36
N GLN A 91 7.37 6.64 2.10
CA GLN A 91 7.78 6.20 0.77
C GLN A 91 8.20 4.74 0.76
N CYS A 92 8.26 4.17 -0.43
CA CYS A 92 8.82 2.86 -0.71
C CYS A 92 10.28 2.96 -1.18
N ILE A 93 11.05 1.91 -0.95
CA ILE A 93 12.40 1.72 -1.49
C ILE A 93 12.51 0.31 -2.08
N ALA A 94 13.24 0.16 -3.17
CA ALA A 94 13.51 -1.14 -3.78
C ALA A 94 14.93 -1.21 -4.32
N VAL A 95 15.54 -2.39 -4.18
CA VAL A 95 16.87 -2.68 -4.70
C VAL A 95 16.77 -3.77 -5.75
N ALA A 96 17.27 -3.50 -6.95
CA ALA A 96 17.43 -4.48 -8.01
C ALA A 96 18.92 -4.73 -8.26
N ALA A 97 19.26 -5.93 -8.73
CA ALA A 97 20.65 -6.29 -8.99
C ALA A 97 20.83 -7.17 -10.22
N HIS A 98 21.98 -7.02 -10.86
CA HIS A 98 22.52 -7.91 -11.88
C HIS A 98 24.00 -8.15 -11.60
N GLY A 99 24.37 -9.39 -11.28
CA GLY A 99 25.73 -9.72 -10.82
C GLY A 99 26.16 -8.85 -9.63
N PRO A 100 27.31 -8.15 -9.73
CA PRO A 100 27.83 -7.25 -8.69
C PRO A 100 27.21 -5.83 -8.73
N HIS A 101 26.34 -5.54 -9.69
CA HIS A 101 25.73 -4.22 -9.84
C HIS A 101 24.40 -4.16 -9.10
N HIS A 102 24.26 -3.21 -8.17
CA HIS A 102 23.06 -2.98 -7.38
C HIS A 102 22.53 -1.57 -7.62
N PHE A 103 21.22 -1.46 -7.80
CA PHE A 103 20.52 -0.22 -8.10
C PHE A 103 19.42 -0.03 -7.09
N VAL A 104 19.46 1.09 -6.38
CA VAL A 104 18.45 1.43 -5.37
C VAL A 104 17.56 2.53 -5.92
N ALA A 105 16.26 2.34 -5.77
CA ALA A 105 15.25 3.31 -6.13
C ALA A 105 14.37 3.62 -4.92
N THR A 106 14.21 4.90 -4.61
CA THR A 106 13.17 5.39 -3.70
C THR A 106 11.97 5.81 -4.54
N GLY A 107 10.79 5.32 -4.18
CA GLY A 107 9.53 5.67 -4.83
C GLY A 107 9.19 7.15 -4.65
N LYS A 108 8.44 7.69 -5.60
CA LYS A 108 7.92 9.06 -5.49
C LYS A 108 6.81 9.14 -4.43
N GLU A 109 6.38 10.35 -4.13
CA GLU A 109 5.12 10.56 -3.42
C GLU A 109 3.98 9.83 -4.19
N ASP A 110 3.11 9.16 -3.44
CA ASP A 110 2.01 8.29 -3.92
C ASP A 110 2.42 7.01 -4.65
N TRP A 111 3.71 6.68 -4.74
CA TRP A 111 4.09 5.38 -5.29
C TRP A 111 3.83 4.24 -4.31
N ASP A 112 3.20 3.19 -4.81
CA ASP A 112 3.08 1.93 -4.09
C ASP A 112 4.37 1.08 -4.20
N MET A 113 4.38 -0.05 -3.50
CA MET A 113 5.52 -0.97 -3.51
C MET A 113 5.80 -1.50 -4.92
N GLN A 114 4.76 -1.81 -5.68
CA GLN A 114 4.88 -2.43 -7.00
C GLN A 114 5.48 -1.45 -8.01
N GLN A 115 5.02 -0.21 -8.04
CA GLN A 115 5.58 0.86 -8.87
C GLN A 115 7.06 1.10 -8.56
N THR A 116 7.42 1.07 -7.27
CA THR A 116 8.82 1.24 -6.83
C THR A 116 9.69 0.05 -7.23
N ARG A 117 9.18 -1.18 -7.14
CA ARG A 117 9.83 -2.41 -7.62
C ARG A 117 10.08 -2.36 -9.12
N ASP A 118 9.03 -2.08 -9.90
CA ASP A 118 9.09 -2.03 -11.36
C ASP A 118 10.05 -0.95 -11.84
N HIS A 119 10.10 0.19 -11.13
CA HIS A 119 11.07 1.23 -11.41
C HIS A 119 12.51 0.80 -11.10
N SER A 120 12.76 0.14 -9.97
CA SER A 120 14.09 -0.37 -9.62
C SER A 120 14.60 -1.41 -10.63
N LEU A 121 13.73 -2.34 -11.04
CA LEU A 121 14.04 -3.35 -12.06
C LEU A 121 14.36 -2.72 -13.42
N ARG A 122 13.52 -1.77 -13.87
CA ARG A 122 13.76 -1.03 -15.11
C ARG A 122 15.06 -0.24 -15.06
N LEU A 123 15.32 0.49 -13.97
CA LEU A 123 16.57 1.23 -13.79
C LEU A 123 17.78 0.30 -13.91
N CYS A 124 17.73 -0.87 -13.28
CA CYS A 124 18.79 -1.86 -13.38
C CYS A 124 18.95 -2.38 -14.82
N GLY A 125 17.84 -2.71 -15.49
CA GLY A 125 17.85 -3.17 -16.88
C GLY A 125 18.43 -2.13 -17.84
N ASP A 126 17.99 -0.88 -17.72
CA ASP A 126 18.45 0.25 -18.55
C ASP A 126 19.95 0.53 -18.36
N LYS A 127 20.49 0.29 -17.16
CA LYS A 127 21.90 0.53 -16.83
C LYS A 127 22.82 -0.63 -17.16
N THR A 128 22.31 -1.86 -17.17
CA THR A 128 23.13 -3.06 -17.37
C THR A 128 22.92 -3.73 -18.73
N GLY A 129 21.83 -3.40 -19.42
CA GLY A 129 21.41 -4.09 -20.65
C GLY A 129 20.99 -5.55 -20.41
N ALA A 130 20.71 -5.94 -19.16
CA ALA A 130 20.47 -7.32 -18.78
C ALA A 130 19.20 -7.49 -17.92
N GLN A 131 18.74 -8.73 -17.80
CA GLN A 131 17.66 -9.05 -16.87
C GLN A 131 18.17 -8.92 -15.42
N CYS A 132 17.45 -8.13 -14.64
CA CYS A 132 17.72 -7.90 -13.23
C CYS A 132 16.77 -8.68 -12.34
N ARG A 133 17.20 -8.95 -11.11
CA ARG A 133 16.36 -9.52 -10.05
C ARG A 133 16.10 -8.50 -8.96
N LEU A 134 14.95 -8.59 -8.30
CA LEU A 134 14.68 -7.82 -7.10
C LEU A 134 15.44 -8.44 -5.92
N VAL A 135 16.11 -7.61 -5.13
CA VAL A 135 16.85 -8.01 -3.92
C VAL A 135 16.02 -7.75 -2.67
N ILE A 136 15.43 -6.57 -2.55
CA ILE A 136 14.56 -6.18 -1.44
C ILE A 136 13.62 -5.07 -1.88
N SER A 137 12.44 -4.99 -1.27
CA SER A 137 11.51 -3.87 -1.38
C SER A 137 10.80 -3.66 -0.04
N ALA A 138 10.62 -2.41 0.37
CA ALA A 138 9.93 -2.07 1.62
C ALA A 138 9.39 -0.64 1.57
N CYS A 139 8.29 -0.37 2.26
CA CYS A 139 7.67 0.94 2.39
C CYS A 139 7.48 1.32 3.85
N SER A 140 7.71 2.58 4.10
CA SER A 140 7.55 3.21 5.40
C SER A 140 6.13 3.74 5.60
N THR A 141 5.12 3.24 4.90
CA THR A 141 3.76 3.81 4.93
C THR A 141 2.79 2.95 5.73
N GLN A 142 1.68 3.55 6.18
CA GLN A 142 0.62 2.80 6.86
C GLN A 142 -0.06 1.77 5.94
N ALA A 143 -0.07 2.00 4.62
CA ALA A 143 -0.59 1.04 3.64
C ALA A 143 0.13 -0.31 3.75
N GLN A 144 1.45 -0.28 3.93
CA GLN A 144 2.22 -1.52 4.11
C GLN A 144 1.88 -2.25 5.42
N LYS A 145 1.58 -1.51 6.49
CA LYS A 145 1.12 -2.13 7.74
C LYS A 145 -0.22 -2.85 7.56
N ALA A 146 -1.12 -2.31 6.73
CA ALA A 146 -2.41 -2.92 6.44
C ALA A 146 -2.27 -4.19 5.58
N GLU A 147 -1.40 -4.17 4.55
CA GLU A 147 -1.09 -5.35 3.74
C GLU A 147 -0.42 -6.47 4.55
N ASP A 148 0.59 -6.14 5.36
CA ASP A 148 1.27 -7.14 6.22
C ASP A 148 0.29 -7.77 7.23
N GLN A 149 -0.69 -7.00 7.71
CA GLN A 149 -1.74 -7.48 8.61
C GLN A 149 -2.78 -8.35 7.92
N SER A 150 -3.17 -8.04 6.67
CA SER A 150 -4.09 -8.90 5.92
C SER A 150 -3.44 -10.25 5.57
N VAL A 151 -2.18 -10.24 5.14
CA VAL A 151 -1.44 -11.48 4.83
C VAL A 151 -1.22 -12.33 6.08
N SER A 152 -0.95 -11.70 7.23
CA SER A 152 -0.81 -12.44 8.50
C SER A 152 -2.15 -12.98 9.02
N ALA A 153 -3.26 -12.24 8.84
CA ALA A 153 -4.59 -12.71 9.23
C ALA A 153 -5.08 -13.88 8.36
N GLU A 154 -4.69 -13.94 7.08
CA GLU A 154 -4.96 -15.08 6.20
C GLU A 154 -4.08 -16.30 6.54
N ALA A 155 -2.85 -16.09 7.03
CA ALA A 155 -1.97 -17.16 7.46
C ALA A 155 -2.38 -17.82 8.80
N ASP A 156 -3.10 -17.10 9.66
CA ASP A 156 -3.64 -17.59 10.94
C ASP A 156 -5.12 -18.05 10.86
N ALA A 157 -5.74 -18.03 9.68
CA ALA A 157 -7.09 -18.57 9.51
C ALA A 157 -7.04 -20.11 9.69
N PRO A 158 -7.80 -20.69 10.66
CA PRO A 158 -7.88 -22.13 10.79
C PRO A 158 -8.46 -22.70 9.49
N ARG A 159 -7.77 -23.69 8.93
CA ARG A 159 -8.22 -24.53 7.83
C ARG A 159 -9.51 -25.24 8.25
N SER A 160 -10.65 -24.57 8.10
CA SER A 160 -11.97 -25.20 8.22
C SER A 160 -12.26 -25.96 6.94
N GLU A 161 -12.10 -27.28 7.03
CA GLU A 161 -12.71 -28.26 6.14
C GLU A 161 -14.20 -27.96 5.90
N GLY A 162 -14.66 -28.29 4.69
CA GLY A 162 -16.06 -28.70 4.48
C GLY A 162 -17.05 -27.59 4.14
N LEU A 163 -17.13 -27.24 2.86
CA LEU A 163 -18.42 -26.85 2.27
C LEU A 163 -18.85 -27.92 1.26
N GLN A 164 -19.20 -29.10 1.78
CA GLN A 164 -20.08 -30.02 1.09
C GLN A 164 -21.50 -29.79 1.62
N ALA A 165 -22.24 -28.92 0.95
CA ALA A 165 -23.68 -28.78 1.14
C ALA A 165 -24.36 -28.88 -0.23
N TYR A 166 -24.29 -30.07 -0.83
CA TYR A 166 -25.27 -30.50 -1.82
C TYR A 166 -26.39 -31.20 -1.05
N LEU A 167 -27.45 -30.46 -0.73
CA LEU A 167 -28.70 -31.01 -0.21
C LEU A 167 -29.76 -31.01 -1.32
N PRO A 168 -30.65 -32.02 -1.34
CA PRO A 168 -31.38 -32.46 -2.53
C PRO A 168 -32.76 -31.81 -2.65
N PRO A 169 -33.40 -31.84 -3.84
CA PRO A 169 -34.84 -31.88 -3.93
C PRO A 169 -35.31 -33.34 -4.04
N ALA A 170 -36.09 -33.75 -3.05
CA ALA A 170 -36.89 -34.96 -3.11
C ALA A 170 -38.22 -34.67 -3.85
N ILE A 171 -38.77 -35.73 -4.45
CA ILE A 171 -40.20 -36.07 -4.63
C ILE A 171 -40.86 -35.95 -6.04
N ARG A 172 -41.40 -37.11 -6.47
CA ARG A 172 -42.54 -37.43 -7.39
C ARG A 172 -42.27 -37.29 -8.89
N ARG A 173 -42.57 -38.27 -9.77
CA ARG A 173 -43.34 -39.52 -9.76
C ARG A 173 -42.61 -40.59 -10.57
#